data_AF-A0A5D3DKP1-F1
#
_entry.id   AF-A0A5D3DKP1-F1
#
_cell.length_a   1.000
_cell.length_b   1.000
_cell.length_c   1.000
_cell.angle_alpha   90.00
_cell.angle_beta   90.00
_cell.angle_gamma   90.00
#
_symmetry.space_group_name_H-M   'P 1'
#
loop_
_entity.id
_entity.type
_entity.pdbx_description
1 polymer ?
#
loop_
_entity_poly.entity_id
_entity_poly.type
_entity_poly.pdbx_seq_one_letter_code
_entity_poly.pdbx_strand_id
1 'polypeptide(L)' 'MLSRFAPEMIATEAARADKFVRGLRLDIQGLVRAFRPATHADALRLAVDLSLQERANSSKTAGRGSTSR' A
#
# COMPACT_ATOMS: atom_id res chain seq x y z
N MET A 1 7.45 8.00 33.17
CA MET A 1 6.41 8.28 32.15
C MET A 1 6.92 7.84 30.78
N LEU A 2 6.05 7.22 29.97
CA LEU A 2 6.36 6.69 28.64
C LEU A 2 6.37 7.75 27.53
N SER A 3 5.83 8.95 27.79
CA SER A 3 5.72 10.04 26.81
C SER A 3 7.04 10.47 26.17
N ARG A 4 8.17 10.29 26.88
CA ARG A 4 9.51 10.61 26.35
C ARG A 4 9.90 9.76 25.12
N PHE A 5 9.29 8.59 24.96
CA PHE A 5 9.59 7.66 23.86
C PHE A 5 8.71 7.89 22.63
N ALA A 6 7.72 8.77 22.71
CA ALA A 6 6.78 9.01 21.61
C ALA A 6 7.48 9.43 20.30
N PRO A 7 8.49 10.33 20.29
CA PRO A 7 9.18 10.70 19.06
C PRO A 7 9.94 9.52 18.42
N GLU A 8 10.59 8.69 19.23
CA GLU A 8 11.34 7.51 18.77
C GLU A 8 10.41 6.42 18.23
N MET A 9 9.26 6.21 18.88
CA MET A 9 8.23 5.28 18.43
C MET A 9 7.68 5.70 17.06
N ILE A 10 7.36 7.00 16.89
CA ILE A 10 6.87 7.54 15.62
C ILE A 10 7.93 7.37 14.52
N ALA A 11 9.19 7.71 14.79
CA ALA A 11 10.28 7.57 13.82
C ALA A 11 10.50 6.11 13.41
N THR A 12 10.46 5.19 14.38
CA THR A 12 10.63 3.75 14.14
C THR A 12 9.49 3.20 13.29
N GLU A 13 8.26 3.62 13.57
CA GLU A 13 7.08 3.15 12.86
C GLU A 13 7.00 3.71 11.43
N ALA A 14 7.38 4.97 11.24
CA ALA A 14 7.54 5.57 9.91
C ALA A 14 8.63 4.86 9.10
N ALA A 15 9.77 4.52 9.71
CA ALA A 15 10.83 3.76 9.05
C ALA A 15 10.38 2.34 8.66
N ARG A 16 9.55 1.69 9.50
CA ARG A 16 8.95 0.38 9.22
C ARG A 16 7.95 0.45 8.07
N ALA A 17 7.12 1.48 8.02
CA ALA A 17 6.20 1.73 6.93
C ALA A 17 6.95 1.93 5.61
N ASP A 18 7.97 2.79 5.60
CA ASP A 18 8.79 3.09 4.44
C ASP A 18 9.57 1.86 3.93
N LYS A 19 10.10 1.02 4.83
CA LYS A 19 10.70 -0.27 4.46
C LYS A 19 9.69 -1.21 3.81
N PHE A 20 8.47 -1.26 4.32
CA PHE A 20 7.41 -2.08 3.72
C PHE A 20 7.03 -1.58 2.32
N VAL A 21 6.82 -0.28 2.15
CA VAL A 21 6.49 0.33 0.85
C VAL A 21 7.56 0.01 -0.19
N ARG A 22 8.85 0.08 0.17
CA ARG A 22 9.95 -0.30 -0.73
C ARG A 22 9.90 -1.77 -1.20
N GLY A 23 9.31 -2.66 -0.41
CA GLY A 23 9.17 -4.08 -0.75
C GLY A 23 7.96 -4.42 -1.64
N LEU A 24 7.08 -3.44 -1.92
CA LEU A 24 5.90 -3.66 -2.75
C LEU A 24 6.23 -3.74 -4.24
N ARG A 25 5.36 -4.43 -5.00
CA ARG A 25 5.37 -4.40 -6.47
C ARG A 25 5.17 -2.96 -6.96
N LEU A 26 5.84 -2.59 -8.06
CA LEU A 26 5.92 -1.21 -8.55
C LEU A 26 4.56 -0.60 -8.92
N ASP A 27 3.64 -1.41 -9.43
CA ASP A 27 2.28 -1.04 -9.82
C ASP A 27 1.41 -0.57 -8.64
N ILE A 28 1.67 -1.10 -7.44
CA ILE A 28 0.98 -0.70 -6.20
C ILE A 28 1.80 0.31 -5.40
N GLN A 29 3.13 0.17 -5.41
CA GLN A 29 4.06 0.95 -4.60
C GLN A 29 3.88 2.47 -4.77
N GLY A 30 3.76 2.94 -6.01
CA GLY A 30 3.62 4.36 -6.31
C GLY A 30 2.38 4.98 -5.65
N LEU A 31 1.26 4.27 -5.69
CA LEU A 31 0.01 4.72 -5.07
C LEU A 31 0.11 4.70 -3.55
N VAL A 32 0.56 3.59 -2.94
CA VAL A 32 0.74 3.51 -1.48
C VAL A 32 1.66 4.63 -0.97
N ARG A 33 2.74 4.93 -1.70
CA ARG A 33 3.67 6.02 -1.34
C ARG A 33 3.01 7.40 -1.41
N ALA A 34 2.12 7.63 -2.38
CA ALA A 34 1.41 8.90 -2.54
C ALA A 34 0.48 9.23 -1.37
N PHE A 35 -0.06 8.20 -0.69
CA PHE A 35 -0.87 8.36 0.52
C PHE A 35 -0.05 8.70 1.78
N ARG A 36 1.29 8.58 1.73
CA ARG A 36 2.21 8.91 2.83
C ARG A 36 1.82 8.23 4.16
N PRO A 37 1.74 6.89 4.22
CA PRO A 37 1.35 6.19 5.44
C PRO A 37 2.30 6.52 6.59
N ALA A 38 1.72 6.87 7.74
CA ALA A 38 2.48 7.18 8.95
C ALA A 38 2.89 5.92 9.72
N THR A 39 2.15 4.82 9.51
CA THR A 39 2.41 3.53 10.17
C THR A 39 2.51 2.37 9.20
N HIS A 40 3.13 1.29 9.65
CA HIS A 40 3.18 0.03 8.90
C HIS A 40 1.78 -0.54 8.68
N ALA A 41 0.89 -0.41 9.66
CA ALA A 41 -0.49 -0.84 9.55
C ALA A 41 -1.24 -0.08 8.45
N ASP A 42 -1.05 1.24 8.34
CA ASP A 42 -1.65 2.05 7.28
C ASP A 42 -1.13 1.62 5.91
N ALA A 43 0.18 1.42 5.79
CA ALA A 43 0.80 0.96 4.55
C ALA A 43 0.29 -0.43 4.14
N LEU A 44 0.13 -1.35 5.09
CA LEU A 44 -0.39 -2.69 4.86
C LEU A 44 -1.84 -2.65 4.38
N ARG A 45 -2.70 -1.85 5.04
CA ARG A 45 -4.10 -1.71 4.66
C ARG A 45 -4.26 -1.16 3.25
N LEU A 46 -3.56 -0.07 2.93
CA LEU A 46 -3.57 0.53 1.59
C LEU A 46 -3.11 -0.47 0.53
N ALA A 47 -2.04 -1.22 0.79
CA ALA A 47 -1.53 -2.22 -0.14
C ALA A 47 -2.56 -3.34 -0.41
N VAL A 48 -3.26 -3.82 0.61
CA VAL A 48 -4.31 -4.84 0.47
C VAL A 48 -5.48 -4.31 -0.36
N ASP A 49 -6.00 -3.12 -0.01
CA ASP A 49 -7.15 -2.52 -0.70
C ASP A 49 -6.84 -2.27 -2.19
N LEU A 50 -5.67 -1.72 -2.49
CA LEU A 50 -5.22 -1.48 -3.85
C LEU A 50 -4.99 -2.77 -4.63
N SER A 51 -4.43 -3.81 -4.00
CA SER A 51 -4.23 -5.12 -4.65
C SER A 51 -5.56 -5.77 -5.02
N LEU A 52 -6.57 -5.66 -4.15
CA LEU A 52 -7.92 -6.17 -4.43
C LEU A 52 -8.56 -5.40 -5.58
N GLN A 53 -8.40 -4.08 -5.60
CA GLN A 53 -8.89 -3.23 -6.69
C GLN A 53 -8.20 -3.54 -8.02
N GLU A 54 -6.88 -3.69 -8.03
CA GLU A 54 -6.10 -4.08 -9.22
C GLU A 54 -6.60 -5.40 -9.81
N ARG A 55 -6.81 -6.41 -8.96
CA ARG A 55 -7.36 -7.71 -9.37
C ARG A 55 -8.77 -7.61 -9.95
N ALA A 56 -9.64 -6.82 -9.31
CA ALA A 56 -11.01 -6.60 -9.77
C ALA A 56 -11.08 -5.81 -11.09
N ASN A 57 -10.13 -4.90 -11.33
CA ASN A 57 -10.04 -4.17 -12.59
C ASN A 57 -9.49 -5.05 -13.71
N SER A 58 -8.47 -5.85 -13.41
CA SER A 58 -7.85 -6.77 -14.38
C SER A 58 -8.84 -7.83 -14.89
N SER A 59 -9.74 -8.32 -14.03
CA SER A 59 -10.78 -9.27 -14.47
C SER A 59 -11.81 -8.64 -15.41
N LYS A 60 -12.15 -7.36 -15.23
CA LYS A 60 -13.07 -6.63 -16.11
C LYS A 60 -12.49 -6.36 -17.49
N THR A 61 -11.20 -6.04 -17.59
CA THR A 61 -10.53 -5.86 -18.89
C THR A 61 -10.38 -7.17 -19.66
N ALA A 62 -10.11 -8.28 -18.97
CA ALA A 62 -10.02 -9.60 -19.60
C ALA A 62 -11.37 -10.09 -20.19
N GLY A 63 -12.49 -9.82 -19.50
CA GLY A 63 -13.83 -10.23 -19.97
C GLY A 63 -14.40 -9.42 -21.14
N ARG A 64 -13.82 -8.25 -21.47
CA ARG A 64 -14.31 -7.36 -22.54
C ARG A 64 -13.72 -7.67 -23.92
N GLY A 65 -12.78 -8.62 -24.01
CA GLY A 65 -12.11 -9.05 -25.24
C GLY A 65 -12.80 -10.19 -26.01
N SER A 66 -13.87 -10.80 -25.50
CA SER A 66 -14.53 -11.95 -26.13
C SER A 66 -15.68 -11.61 -27.10
N THR A 67 -15.83 -10.33 -27.50
CA THR A 67 -16.72 -9.95 -28.61
C THR A 67 -15.89 -9.35 -29.74
N SER A 68 -15.10 -10.19 -30.41
CA SER A 68 -14.75 -9.98 -31.81
C SER A 68 -15.61 -10.93 -32.64
N ARG A 69 -16.18 -10.39 -33.72
CA ARG A 69 -17.02 -11.10 -34.71
C ARG A 69 -16.45 -12.44 -35.14
#